data_AF-A0A7S1IJU2-F1
#
_entry.id   AF-A0A7S1IJU2-F1
#
_cell.length_a   1.000
_cell.length_b   1.000
_cell.length_c   1.000
_cell.angle_alpha   90.00
_cell.angle_beta   90.00
_cell.angle_gamma   90.00
#
_symmetry.space_group_name_H-M   'P 1'
#
loop_
_entity.id
_entity.type
_entity.pdbx_description
1 polymer ?
#
loop_
_entity_poly.entity_id
_entity_poly.type
_entity_poly.pdbx_seq_one_letter_code
_entity_poly.pdbx_strand_id
1 'polypeptide(L)'
;MSSYGKGQLIALLQGQITQQLPDTERLNALDTLREVERHPNYCSLLLEVLQDRSLDDTIRLVATISFKNFVARHWKKRVRIENESNPLHANDEEKSKLRAGVLGLLDEPNRVIAIHVALLIGKIMRYDFPHQWPQLQPMLTQYLGRGTEIQKNRSLMALHYILKEMVTMVLPSQKRTFYAFCGHMLQGCAEMWSFFFNDYITWLQHYNPQQPAVLGDQKAQWCVLTTKVMQRLVVDGSAPHPDFNPIGVQFLEQCFQIFHKLQELYLYVAALPGVAVQEGQEPHPAVELLCKVMKRILKVVVSMQLTHPDAFAALPSFVPFVQYVIQALQQLKAPVHRYILVSPLRLLLEFLQHTLSARDGNARYTEGLDRMLAENGGELLKQLVSTLVLDYLMLTQTEMQDWDDSPEEYVYESE
;
A
#
# COMPACT_ATOMS: atom_id res chain seq x y z
N MET A 1 -20.48 24.57 33.05
CA MET A 1 -19.22 24.34 32.30
C MET A 1 -19.38 25.01 30.96
N SER A 2 -18.51 25.96 30.63
CA SER A 2 -18.59 26.74 29.40
C SER A 2 -18.55 25.79 28.18
N SER A 3 -19.51 25.93 27.27
CA SER A 3 -19.55 25.17 26.02
C SER A 3 -18.38 25.62 25.15
N TYR A 4 -17.35 24.79 25.01
CA TYR A 4 -16.30 25.06 24.02
C TYR A 4 -16.91 25.01 22.62
N GLY A 5 -16.82 26.12 21.90
CA GLY A 5 -17.39 26.27 20.56
C GLY A 5 -16.40 25.95 19.45
N LYS A 6 -16.92 25.63 18.25
CA LYS A 6 -16.12 25.38 17.04
C LYS A 6 -15.06 26.45 16.77
N GLY A 7 -15.41 27.73 16.94
CA GLY A 7 -14.47 28.85 16.74
C GLY A 7 -13.28 28.87 17.71
N GLN A 8 -13.48 28.47 18.97
CA GLN A 8 -12.39 28.37 19.95
C GLN A 8 -11.44 27.21 19.62
N LEU A 9 -11.99 26.07 19.19
CA LEU A 9 -11.18 24.95 18.74
C LEU A 9 -10.33 25.32 17.52
N ILE A 10 -10.89 26.04 16.54
CA ILE A 10 -10.15 26.51 15.37
C ILE A 10 -8.98 27.41 15.78
N ALA A 11 -9.20 28.37 16.69
CA ALA A 11 -8.14 29.24 17.18
C ALA A 11 -7.00 28.47 17.87
N LEU A 12 -7.35 27.44 18.67
CA LEU A 12 -6.35 26.58 19.31
C LEU A 12 -5.56 25.74 18.28
N LEU A 13 -6.23 25.20 17.26
CA LEU A 13 -5.57 24.45 16.18
C LEU A 13 -4.66 25.35 15.34
N GLN A 14 -5.07 26.59 15.08
CA GLN A 14 -4.24 27.60 14.41
C GLN A 14 -2.97 27.91 15.23
N GLY A 15 -3.09 28.02 16.54
CA GLY A 15 -1.95 28.18 17.44
C GLY A 15 -0.93 27.04 17.39
N GLN A 16 -1.32 25.82 17.00
CA GLN A 16 -0.39 24.70 16.79
C GLN A 16 0.39 24.81 15.46
N ILE A 17 -0.17 25.49 14.47
CA ILE A 17 0.40 25.59 13.12
C ILE A 17 1.44 26.71 13.06
N THR A 18 1.22 27.81 13.78
CA THR A 18 2.08 28.98 13.71
C THR A 18 3.42 28.73 14.40
N GLN A 19 4.47 28.49 13.60
CA GLN A 19 5.85 28.35 14.08
C GLN A 19 6.42 29.63 14.71
N GLN A 20 5.76 30.79 14.53
CA GLN A 20 6.18 32.10 15.03
C GLN A 20 5.70 32.46 16.45
N LEU A 21 4.89 31.61 17.11
CA LEU A 21 4.47 31.86 18.50
C LEU A 21 5.61 31.54 19.48
N PRO A 22 5.85 32.39 20.51
CA PRO A 22 6.79 32.11 21.59
C PRO A 22 6.53 30.74 22.24
N ASP A 23 7.58 30.04 22.67
CA ASP A 23 7.46 28.69 23.24
C ASP A 23 6.49 28.60 24.43
N THR A 24 6.33 29.68 25.19
CA THR A 24 5.35 29.80 26.28
C THR A 24 3.89 29.80 25.79
N GLU A 25 3.58 30.50 24.69
CA GLU A 25 2.23 30.51 24.13
C GLU A 25 1.89 29.17 23.47
N ARG A 26 2.88 28.51 22.87
CA ARG A 26 2.74 27.14 22.35
C ARG A 26 2.47 26.15 23.49
N LEU A 27 3.17 26.27 24.62
CA LEU A 27 2.97 25.41 25.79
C LEU A 27 1.56 25.62 26.39
N ASN A 28 1.15 26.89 26.54
CA ASN A 28 -0.18 27.23 27.03
C ASN A 28 -1.30 26.73 26.09
N ALA A 29 -1.10 26.82 24.78
CA ALA A 29 -2.05 26.27 23.79
C ALA A 29 -2.14 24.74 23.88
N LEU A 30 -1.02 24.05 24.13
CA LEU A 30 -0.99 22.61 24.34
C LEU A 30 -1.69 22.19 25.64
N ASP A 31 -1.50 22.93 26.73
CA ASP A 31 -2.19 22.64 27.99
C ASP A 31 -3.69 22.96 27.90
N THR A 32 -4.07 24.05 27.24
CA THR A 32 -5.47 24.36 26.95
C THR A 32 -6.10 23.28 26.05
N LEU A 33 -5.36 22.75 25.09
CA LEU A 33 -5.82 21.63 24.26
C LEU A 33 -6.01 20.35 25.07
N ARG A 34 -5.16 20.07 26.06
CA ARG A 34 -5.38 18.94 26.99
C ARG A 34 -6.65 19.11 27.81
N GLU A 35 -7.00 20.33 28.19
CA GLU A 35 -8.27 20.63 28.84
C GLU A 35 -9.45 20.45 27.88
N VAL A 36 -9.33 20.93 26.64
CA VAL A 36 -10.37 20.77 25.59
C VAL A 36 -10.55 19.30 25.20
N GLU A 37 -9.49 18.50 25.17
CA GLU A 37 -9.53 17.04 24.95
C GLU A 37 -10.37 16.32 26.02
N ARG A 38 -10.53 16.89 27.23
CA ARG A 38 -11.35 16.32 28.31
C ARG A 38 -12.85 16.58 28.11
N HIS A 39 -13.24 17.45 27.19
CA HIS A 39 -14.65 17.74 26.94
C HIS A 39 -15.35 16.65 26.11
N PRO A 40 -16.60 16.27 26.46
CA PRO A 40 -17.32 15.19 25.79
C PRO A 40 -17.59 15.49 24.31
N ASN A 41 -17.84 16.75 23.94
CA ASN A 41 -18.12 17.17 22.57
C ASN A 41 -16.87 17.33 21.68
N TYR A 42 -15.66 17.06 22.19
CA TYR A 42 -14.41 17.32 21.47
C TYR A 42 -14.34 16.62 20.10
N CYS A 43 -14.69 15.32 20.04
CA CYS A 43 -14.71 14.58 18.78
C CYS A 43 -15.76 15.11 17.80
N SER A 44 -16.92 15.53 18.31
CA SER A 44 -17.99 16.11 17.50
C SER A 44 -17.55 17.44 16.89
N LEU A 45 -16.90 18.30 17.67
CA LEU A 45 -16.32 19.56 17.17
C LEU A 45 -15.21 19.33 16.14
N LEU A 46 -14.33 18.36 16.36
CA LEU A 46 -13.31 17.99 15.37
C LEU A 46 -13.97 17.56 14.06
N LEU A 47 -14.98 16.69 14.13
CA LEU A 47 -15.71 16.25 12.94
C LEU A 47 -16.38 17.43 12.21
N GLU A 48 -16.99 18.38 12.93
CA GLU A 48 -17.56 19.59 12.33
C GLU A 48 -16.52 20.47 11.62
N VAL A 49 -15.30 20.55 12.15
CA VAL A 49 -14.17 21.24 11.50
C VAL A 49 -13.74 20.49 10.24
N LEU A 50 -13.70 19.15 10.27
CA LEU A 50 -13.35 18.33 9.11
C LEU A 50 -14.38 18.46 7.98
N GLN A 51 -15.67 18.47 8.33
CA GLN A 51 -16.79 18.58 7.38
C GLN A 51 -16.90 19.97 6.74
N ASP A 52 -16.39 21.00 7.42
CA ASP A 52 -16.41 22.36 6.92
C ASP A 52 -15.29 22.61 5.89
N ARG A 53 -15.66 22.48 4.62
CA ARG A 53 -14.76 22.71 3.47
C ARG A 53 -14.46 24.19 3.20
N SER A 54 -15.09 25.13 3.91
CA SER A 54 -14.75 26.55 3.80
C SER A 54 -13.49 26.92 4.58
N LEU A 55 -13.04 26.05 5.48
CA LEU A 55 -11.83 26.23 6.28
C LEU A 55 -10.56 25.88 5.50
N ASP A 56 -9.45 26.49 5.90
CA ASP A 56 -8.13 26.18 5.36
C ASP A 56 -7.77 24.70 5.55
N ASP A 57 -7.23 24.08 4.49
CA ASP A 57 -6.88 22.66 4.50
C ASP A 57 -5.84 22.30 5.56
N THR A 58 -4.97 23.23 5.96
CA THR A 58 -4.00 23.02 7.04
C THR A 58 -4.71 22.85 8.38
N ILE A 59 -5.73 23.67 8.66
CA ILE A 59 -6.52 23.58 9.90
C ILE A 59 -7.29 22.25 9.92
N ARG A 60 -7.93 21.90 8.80
CA ARG A 60 -8.66 20.63 8.65
C ARG A 60 -7.72 19.42 8.81
N LEU A 61 -6.49 19.52 8.30
CA LEU A 61 -5.47 18.50 8.44
C LEU A 61 -5.05 18.32 9.90
N VAL A 62 -4.72 19.40 10.62
CA VAL A 62 -4.36 19.32 12.05
C VAL A 62 -5.53 18.76 12.87
N ALA A 63 -6.76 19.21 12.60
CA ALA A 63 -7.95 18.64 13.23
C ALA A 63 -8.05 17.12 13.00
N THR A 64 -7.81 16.65 11.77
CA THR A 64 -7.89 15.21 11.43
C THR A 64 -6.81 14.41 12.14
N ILE A 65 -5.60 14.94 12.24
CA ILE A 65 -4.48 14.32 12.96
C ILE A 65 -4.79 14.23 14.46
N SER A 66 -5.27 15.33 15.07
CA SER A 66 -5.69 15.38 16.47
C SER A 66 -6.80 14.38 16.75
N PHE A 67 -7.81 14.29 15.86
CA PHE A 67 -8.89 13.33 15.98
C PHE A 67 -8.38 11.88 15.95
N LYS A 68 -7.56 11.53 14.95
CA LYS A 68 -6.94 10.20 14.84
C LYS A 68 -6.15 9.84 16.11
N ASN A 69 -5.35 10.77 16.63
CA ASN A 69 -4.54 10.55 17.83
C ASN A 69 -5.41 10.37 19.07
N PHE A 70 -6.48 11.16 19.21
CA PHE A 70 -7.42 11.05 20.30
C PHE A 70 -8.15 9.69 20.31
N VAL A 71 -8.66 9.25 19.15
CA VAL A 71 -9.28 7.92 18.99
C VAL A 71 -8.30 6.82 19.38
N ALA A 72 -7.04 6.90 18.93
CA ALA A 72 -6.03 5.88 19.26
C ALA A 72 -5.82 5.73 20.78
N ARG A 73 -5.91 6.81 21.55
CA ARG A 73 -5.72 6.82 23.00
C ARG A 73 -6.97 6.49 23.81
N HIS A 74 -8.15 6.98 23.40
CA HIS A 74 -9.33 7.05 24.27
C HIS A 74 -10.52 6.18 23.82
N TRP A 75 -10.54 5.66 22.58
CA TRP A 75 -11.72 5.00 22.02
C TRP A 75 -12.15 3.71 22.74
N LYS A 76 -11.18 2.88 23.13
CA LYS A 76 -11.41 1.60 23.84
C LYS A 76 -11.06 1.62 25.33
N LYS A 77 -10.33 2.63 25.84
CA LYS A 77 -9.77 2.59 27.20
C LYS A 77 -10.89 2.42 28.25
N ARG A 78 -11.01 1.18 28.72
CA ARG A 78 -11.70 0.71 29.92
C ARG A 78 -10.87 0.98 31.18
N VAL A 79 -10.08 2.05 31.17
CA VAL A 79 -9.23 2.38 32.31
C VAL A 79 -10.11 3.20 33.25
N ARG A 80 -10.67 2.53 34.26
CA ARG A 80 -10.95 3.18 35.55
C ARG A 80 -9.61 3.62 36.12
N ILE A 81 -9.07 4.74 35.65
CA ILE A 81 -8.26 5.57 36.54
C ILE A 81 -9.32 6.19 37.43
N GLU A 82 -9.30 5.87 38.72
CA GLU A 82 -10.31 6.30 39.70
C GLU A 82 -10.49 7.83 39.76
N ASN A 83 -9.62 8.59 39.08
CA ASN A 83 -9.60 10.04 39.01
C ASN A 83 -9.69 10.66 37.59
N GLU A 84 -9.89 9.88 36.51
CA GLU A 84 -10.07 10.43 35.15
C GLU A 84 -11.32 9.89 34.47
N SER A 85 -12.35 10.73 34.34
CA SER A 85 -13.50 10.46 33.48
C SER A 85 -13.04 10.43 32.02
N ASN A 86 -13.04 9.24 31.38
CA ASN A 86 -12.80 9.17 29.94
C ASN A 86 -13.95 9.89 29.20
N PRO A 87 -13.68 10.97 28.44
CA PRO A 87 -14.72 11.79 27.80
C PRO A 87 -15.60 11.00 26.82
N LEU A 88 -15.04 9.93 26.23
CA LEU A 88 -15.73 9.05 25.28
C LEU A 88 -16.56 7.93 25.93
N HIS A 89 -16.55 7.83 27.26
CA HIS A 89 -17.01 6.63 27.97
C HIS A 89 -18.53 6.56 28.20
N ALA A 90 -19.33 7.50 27.68
CA ALA A 90 -20.72 7.64 28.10
C ALA A 90 -21.81 7.69 27.00
N ASN A 91 -21.52 7.89 25.71
CA ASN A 91 -22.60 8.02 24.72
C ASN A 91 -22.39 7.21 23.42
N ASP A 92 -23.02 6.03 23.35
CA ASP A 92 -23.05 5.21 22.12
C ASP A 92 -23.72 5.95 20.96
N GLU A 93 -24.63 6.89 21.23
CA GLU A 93 -25.25 7.74 20.21
C GLU A 93 -24.23 8.68 19.55
N GLU A 94 -23.33 9.27 20.35
CA GLU A 94 -22.26 10.12 19.83
C GLU A 94 -21.28 9.30 19.00
N LYS A 95 -20.86 8.11 19.49
CA LYS A 95 -20.03 7.20 18.69
C LYS A 95 -20.69 6.82 17.36
N SER A 96 -22.00 6.59 17.36
CA SER A 96 -22.76 6.32 16.14
C SER A 96 -22.71 7.50 15.16
N LYS A 97 -22.92 8.73 15.64
CA LYS A 97 -22.81 9.95 14.83
C LYS A 97 -21.40 10.15 14.27
N LEU A 98 -20.37 9.94 15.09
CA LEU A 98 -18.97 10.03 14.67
C LEU A 98 -18.65 9.01 13.58
N ARG A 99 -19.09 7.76 13.73
CA ARG A 99 -18.93 6.69 12.73
C ARG A 99 -19.58 7.04 11.40
N ALA A 100 -20.81 7.53 11.41
CA ALA A 100 -21.48 7.99 10.21
C ALA A 100 -20.76 9.20 9.57
N GLY A 101 -20.32 10.14 10.40
CA GLY A 101 -19.62 11.35 9.97
C GLY A 101 -18.28 11.08 9.30
N VAL A 102 -17.41 10.25 9.89
CA VAL A 102 -16.11 9.93 9.29
C VAL A 102 -16.24 9.17 7.98
N LEU A 103 -17.29 8.38 7.83
CA LEU A 103 -17.60 7.70 6.60
C LEU A 103 -18.14 8.64 5.51
N GLY A 104 -18.87 9.68 5.92
CA GLY A 104 -19.28 10.77 5.04
C GLY A 104 -18.10 11.58 4.47
N LEU A 105 -16.90 11.46 5.05
CA LEU A 105 -15.66 12.09 4.54
C LEU A 105 -14.95 11.24 3.47
N LEU A 106 -15.52 10.11 3.05
CA LEU A 106 -15.01 9.29 1.94
C LEU A 106 -15.19 9.94 0.56
N ASP A 107 -15.44 11.24 0.49
CA ASP A 107 -15.44 12.06 -0.72
C ASP A 107 -14.45 13.24 -0.62
N GLU A 108 -13.54 13.21 0.35
CA GLU A 108 -12.59 14.28 0.62
C GLU A 108 -11.68 14.58 -0.60
N PRO A 109 -11.72 15.80 -1.17
CA PRO A 109 -10.89 16.16 -2.32
C PRO A 109 -9.41 16.25 -1.97
N ASN A 110 -9.03 16.73 -0.78
CA ASN A 110 -7.63 16.83 -0.40
C ASN A 110 -7.05 15.45 -0.05
N ARG A 111 -6.07 14.99 -0.83
CA ARG A 111 -5.46 13.66 -0.67
C ARG A 111 -4.78 13.48 0.69
N VAL A 112 -4.15 14.52 1.25
CA VAL A 112 -3.43 14.45 2.53
C VAL A 112 -4.42 14.26 3.67
N ILE A 113 -5.49 15.05 3.68
CA ILE A 113 -6.58 14.89 4.66
C ILE A 113 -7.21 13.50 4.52
N ALA A 114 -7.49 13.05 3.29
CA ALA A 114 -8.09 11.74 3.03
C ALA A 114 -7.24 10.56 3.58
N ILE A 115 -5.90 10.65 3.54
CA ILE A 115 -5.02 9.65 4.16
C ILE A 115 -5.26 9.58 5.67
N HIS A 116 -5.38 10.74 6.33
CA HIS A 116 -5.62 10.78 7.77
C HIS A 116 -7.04 10.33 8.15
N VAL A 117 -8.05 10.63 7.32
CA VAL A 117 -9.41 10.08 7.46
C VAL A 117 -9.39 8.56 7.34
N ALA A 118 -8.69 8.00 6.35
CA ALA A 118 -8.56 6.56 6.17
C ALA A 118 -7.88 5.88 7.38
N LEU A 119 -6.83 6.49 7.94
CA LEU A 119 -6.18 6.03 9.16
C LEU A 119 -7.12 6.09 10.38
N LEU A 120 -7.88 7.19 10.52
CA LEU A 120 -8.88 7.36 11.57
C LEU A 120 -9.96 6.26 11.51
N ILE A 121 -10.50 5.98 10.32
CA ILE A 121 -11.47 4.90 10.10
C ILE A 121 -10.85 3.54 10.51
N GLY A 122 -9.61 3.27 10.12
CA GLY A 122 -8.89 2.06 10.54
C GLY A 122 -8.78 1.92 12.05
N LYS A 123 -8.49 3.02 12.78
CA LYS A 123 -8.41 3.01 14.25
C LYS A 123 -9.76 2.77 14.92
N ILE A 124 -10.85 3.37 14.43
CA ILE A 124 -12.20 3.14 14.96
C ILE A 124 -12.64 1.70 14.66
N MET A 125 -12.43 1.24 13.42
CA MET A 125 -12.76 -0.12 12.96
C MET A 125 -12.16 -1.18 13.89
N ARG A 126 -10.91 -0.98 14.34
CA ARG A 126 -10.21 -1.91 15.22
C ARG A 126 -10.99 -2.29 16.48
N TYR A 127 -11.82 -1.40 16.96
CA TYR A 127 -12.54 -1.54 18.23
C TYR A 127 -14.02 -1.88 18.06
N ASP A 128 -14.65 -1.35 17.01
CA ASP A 128 -16.11 -1.39 16.86
C ASP A 128 -16.59 -2.40 15.80
N PHE A 129 -15.72 -2.80 14.87
CA PHE A 129 -16.08 -3.77 13.83
C PHE A 129 -15.95 -5.22 14.35
N PRO A 130 -16.91 -6.12 14.08
CA PRO A 130 -18.06 -5.96 13.18
C PRO A 130 -19.36 -5.57 13.89
N HIS A 131 -19.47 -5.74 15.20
CA HIS A 131 -20.75 -5.71 15.91
C HIS A 131 -21.32 -4.31 16.13
N GLN A 132 -20.47 -3.35 16.51
CA GLN A 132 -20.90 -1.98 16.80
C GLN A 132 -20.91 -1.10 15.54
N TRP A 133 -20.18 -1.51 14.48
CA TRP A 133 -20.11 -0.78 13.21
C TRP A 133 -20.39 -1.66 11.98
N PRO A 134 -21.59 -2.25 11.86
CA PRO A 134 -21.92 -3.14 10.76
C PRO A 134 -22.03 -2.43 9.39
N GLN A 135 -22.25 -1.11 9.37
CA GLN A 135 -22.43 -0.33 8.13
C GLN A 135 -21.11 -0.08 7.37
N LEU A 136 -19.94 -0.31 8.01
CA LEU A 136 -18.63 -0.03 7.41
C LEU A 136 -18.43 -0.80 6.09
N GLN A 137 -18.63 -2.13 6.11
CA GLN A 137 -18.40 -2.96 4.93
C GLN A 137 -19.40 -2.65 3.80
N PRO A 138 -20.73 -2.62 4.02
CA PRO A 138 -21.69 -2.28 2.97
C PRO A 138 -21.43 -0.92 2.30
N MET A 139 -21.05 0.09 3.09
CA MET A 139 -20.77 1.40 2.53
C MET A 139 -19.50 1.42 1.67
N LEU A 140 -18.42 0.76 2.11
CA LEU A 140 -17.21 0.62 1.29
C LEU A 140 -17.54 -0.09 -0.03
N THR A 141 -18.30 -1.18 0.01
CA THR A 141 -18.74 -1.89 -1.21
C THR A 141 -19.57 -0.99 -2.12
N GLN A 142 -20.50 -0.20 -1.56
CA GLN A 142 -21.33 0.72 -2.32
C GLN A 142 -20.50 1.81 -3.02
N TYR A 143 -19.58 2.46 -2.31
CA TYR A 143 -18.75 3.52 -2.89
C TYR A 143 -17.74 2.97 -3.90
N LEU A 144 -17.17 1.79 -3.67
CA LEU A 144 -16.28 1.13 -4.63
C LEU A 144 -17.01 0.75 -5.93
N GLY A 145 -18.26 0.28 -5.84
CA GLY A 145 -19.04 -0.10 -7.03
C GLY A 145 -19.66 1.09 -7.77
N ARG A 146 -20.35 1.98 -7.03
CA ARG A 146 -21.25 3.01 -7.60
C ARG A 146 -20.89 4.44 -7.22
N GLY A 147 -19.83 4.66 -6.45
CA GLY A 147 -19.39 6.00 -6.06
C GLY A 147 -18.77 6.79 -7.21
N THR A 148 -18.58 8.08 -6.97
CA THR A 148 -17.76 8.95 -7.85
C THR A 148 -16.31 8.48 -7.88
N GLU A 149 -15.50 8.98 -8.82
CA GLU A 149 -14.08 8.62 -8.89
C GLU A 149 -13.33 8.92 -7.58
N ILE A 150 -13.60 10.08 -6.97
CA ILE A 150 -13.04 10.45 -5.67
C ILE A 150 -13.49 9.48 -4.59
N GLN A 151 -14.79 9.14 -4.55
CA GLN A 151 -15.33 8.20 -3.56
C GLN A 151 -14.73 6.81 -3.68
N LYS A 152 -14.59 6.29 -4.90
CA LYS A 152 -13.90 5.04 -5.18
C LYS A 152 -12.46 5.09 -4.65
N ASN A 153 -11.76 6.19 -4.90
CA ASN A 153 -10.36 6.33 -4.53
C ASN A 153 -10.19 6.37 -3.01
N ARG A 154 -11.02 7.16 -2.33
CA ARG A 154 -10.98 7.30 -0.86
C ARG A 154 -11.43 6.04 -0.16
N SER A 155 -12.43 5.35 -0.70
CA SER A 155 -12.89 4.06 -0.17
C SER A 155 -11.83 2.97 -0.33
N LEU A 156 -11.13 2.93 -1.46
CA LEU A 156 -10.02 2.00 -1.68
C LEU A 156 -8.83 2.29 -0.75
N MET A 157 -8.55 3.58 -0.53
CA MET A 157 -7.54 4.02 0.44
C MET A 157 -7.92 3.66 1.88
N ALA A 158 -9.18 3.89 2.28
CA ALA A 158 -9.71 3.48 3.58
C ALA A 158 -9.61 1.96 3.75
N LEU A 159 -10.02 1.19 2.73
CA LEU A 159 -9.89 -0.27 2.72
C LEU A 159 -8.43 -0.72 2.92
N HIS A 160 -7.47 -0.08 2.24
CA HIS A 160 -6.05 -0.39 2.42
C HIS A 160 -5.59 -0.23 3.88
N TYR A 161 -5.95 0.88 4.54
CA TYR A 161 -5.57 1.13 5.93
C TYR A 161 -6.36 0.29 6.93
N ILE A 162 -7.63 0.00 6.66
CA ILE A 162 -8.45 -0.95 7.42
C ILE A 162 -7.77 -2.32 7.43
N LEU A 163 -7.41 -2.85 6.25
CA LEU A 163 -6.72 -4.13 6.13
C LEU A 163 -5.39 -4.12 6.89
N LYS A 164 -4.61 -3.04 6.77
CA LYS A 164 -3.35 -2.88 7.53
C LYS A 164 -3.56 -2.98 9.04
N GLU A 165 -4.63 -2.39 9.57
CA GLU A 165 -4.97 -2.51 10.99
C GLU A 165 -5.45 -3.92 11.35
N MET A 166 -6.32 -4.54 10.53
CA MET A 166 -6.84 -5.88 10.79
C MET A 166 -5.76 -6.97 10.80
N VAL A 167 -4.74 -6.86 9.93
CA VAL A 167 -3.62 -7.82 9.90
C VAL A 167 -2.85 -7.86 11.23
N THR A 168 -2.81 -6.75 11.97
CA THR A 168 -2.17 -6.70 13.29
C THR A 168 -3.03 -7.25 14.43
N MET A 169 -4.26 -7.72 14.13
CA MET A 169 -5.15 -8.31 15.13
C MET A 169 -4.77 -9.77 15.37
N VAL A 170 -4.37 -10.07 16.61
CA VAL A 170 -3.85 -11.40 16.97
C VAL A 170 -4.89 -12.33 17.57
N LEU A 171 -6.02 -11.81 18.08
CA LEU A 171 -7.03 -12.63 18.75
C LEU A 171 -7.76 -13.53 17.75
N PRO A 172 -8.04 -14.80 18.07
CA PRO A 172 -8.69 -15.73 17.15
C PRO A 172 -10.06 -15.25 16.64
N SER A 173 -10.88 -14.63 17.50
CA SER A 173 -12.16 -14.06 17.09
C SER A 173 -12.00 -12.94 16.05
N GLN A 174 -11.00 -12.08 16.25
CA GLN A 174 -10.69 -10.99 15.33
C GLN A 174 -10.14 -11.53 14.00
N LYS A 175 -9.30 -12.57 14.02
CA LYS A 175 -8.81 -13.23 12.80
C LYS A 175 -9.95 -13.83 11.98
N ARG A 176 -10.93 -14.48 12.62
CA ARG A 176 -12.13 -14.98 11.91
C ARG A 176 -12.90 -13.85 11.24
N THR A 177 -13.11 -12.74 11.95
CA THR A 177 -13.74 -11.54 11.37
C THR A 177 -12.94 -11.00 10.19
N PHE A 178 -11.61 -10.95 10.30
CA PHE A 178 -10.72 -10.51 9.23
C PHE A 178 -10.84 -11.39 7.98
N TYR A 179 -10.75 -12.72 8.12
CA TYR A 179 -10.90 -13.64 7.00
C TYR A 179 -12.30 -13.56 6.36
N ALA A 180 -13.35 -13.43 7.17
CA ALA A 180 -14.70 -13.20 6.65
C ALA A 180 -14.78 -11.88 5.86
N PHE A 181 -14.24 -10.79 6.41
CA PHE A 181 -14.19 -9.49 5.72
C PHE A 181 -13.42 -9.58 4.40
N CYS A 182 -12.25 -10.24 4.38
CA CYS A 182 -11.46 -10.44 3.17
C CYS A 182 -12.24 -11.23 2.11
N GLY A 183 -12.90 -12.32 2.50
CA GLY A 183 -13.72 -13.13 1.59
C GLY A 183 -14.83 -12.33 0.91
N HIS A 184 -15.55 -11.48 1.65
CA HIS A 184 -16.60 -10.64 1.08
C HIS A 184 -16.07 -9.55 0.14
N MET A 185 -14.89 -8.99 0.42
CA MET A 185 -14.31 -7.89 -0.36
C MET A 185 -13.53 -8.38 -1.59
N LEU A 186 -13.07 -9.64 -1.60
CA LEU A 186 -12.12 -10.17 -2.58
C LEU A 186 -12.61 -10.05 -4.02
N GLN A 187 -13.83 -10.52 -4.32
CA GLN A 187 -14.35 -10.53 -5.69
C GLN A 187 -14.44 -9.12 -6.27
N GLY A 188 -15.10 -8.19 -5.57
CA GLY A 188 -15.25 -6.82 -6.05
C GLY A 188 -13.91 -6.10 -6.21
N CYS A 189 -12.94 -6.37 -5.33
CA CYS A 189 -11.59 -5.82 -5.46
C CYS A 189 -10.80 -6.42 -6.62
N ALA A 190 -10.98 -7.72 -6.92
CA ALA A 190 -10.35 -8.39 -8.05
C ALA A 190 -10.88 -7.84 -9.38
N GLU A 191 -12.20 -7.69 -9.52
CA GLU A 191 -12.84 -7.11 -10.71
C GLU A 191 -12.35 -5.68 -10.97
N MET A 192 -12.29 -4.84 -9.92
CA MET A 192 -11.73 -3.49 -10.02
C MET A 192 -10.25 -3.50 -10.41
N TRP A 193 -9.45 -4.39 -9.83
CA TRP A 193 -8.04 -4.52 -10.16
C TRP A 193 -7.86 -4.84 -11.65
N SER A 194 -8.56 -5.85 -12.17
CA SER A 194 -8.51 -6.21 -13.59
C SER A 194 -8.96 -5.05 -14.48
N PHE A 195 -10.03 -4.33 -14.10
CA PHE A 195 -10.50 -3.15 -14.83
C PHE A 195 -9.41 -2.07 -14.94
N PHE A 196 -8.80 -1.65 -13.83
CA PHE A 196 -7.79 -0.58 -13.86
C PHE A 196 -6.51 -0.99 -14.59
N PHE A 197 -6.11 -2.26 -14.50
CA PHE A 197 -4.96 -2.75 -15.26
C PHE A 197 -5.24 -2.81 -16.76
N ASN A 198 -6.43 -3.26 -17.17
CA ASN A 198 -6.82 -3.26 -18.58
C ASN A 198 -6.89 -1.84 -19.15
N ASP A 199 -7.42 -0.88 -18.39
CA ASP A 199 -7.43 0.54 -18.75
C ASP A 199 -6.00 1.11 -18.87
N TYR A 200 -5.11 0.78 -17.93
CA TYR A 200 -3.71 1.21 -17.97
C TYR A 200 -2.93 0.59 -19.14
N ILE A 201 -3.13 -0.70 -19.41
CA ILE A 201 -2.54 -1.41 -20.57
C ILE A 201 -3.03 -0.79 -21.88
N THR A 202 -4.34 -0.52 -22.00
CA THR A 202 -4.92 0.11 -23.19
C THR A 202 -4.33 1.50 -23.43
N TRP A 203 -4.14 2.27 -22.35
CA TRP A 203 -3.48 3.57 -22.43
C TRP A 203 -2.02 3.45 -22.88
N LEU A 204 -1.25 2.50 -22.35
CA LEU A 204 0.15 2.25 -22.76
C LEU A 204 0.27 1.81 -24.22
N GLN A 205 -0.67 1.01 -24.73
CA GLN A 205 -0.69 0.59 -26.13
C GLN A 205 -0.86 1.75 -27.12
N HIS A 206 -1.54 2.81 -26.70
CA HIS A 206 -1.77 4.02 -27.50
C HIS A 206 -0.96 5.21 -26.96
N TYR A 207 0.14 4.93 -26.25
CA TYR A 207 0.94 5.94 -25.61
C TYR A 207 1.54 6.91 -26.63
N ASN A 208 1.38 8.21 -26.38
CA ASN A 208 1.97 9.27 -27.18
C ASN A 208 2.79 10.21 -26.27
N PRO A 209 4.08 10.43 -26.54
CA PRO A 209 4.95 11.30 -25.73
C PRO A 209 4.45 12.74 -25.58
N GLN A 210 3.59 13.22 -26.48
CA GLN A 210 3.03 14.57 -26.45
C GLN A 210 1.81 14.70 -25.49
N GLN A 211 1.28 13.59 -24.96
CA GLN A 211 0.15 13.63 -24.04
C GLN A 211 0.57 14.08 -22.62
N PRO A 212 -0.33 14.73 -21.86
CA PRO A 212 -0.02 15.15 -20.50
C PRO A 212 0.25 13.94 -19.58
N ALA A 213 1.40 13.95 -18.91
CA ALA A 213 1.85 12.90 -17.99
C ALA A 213 0.88 12.62 -16.82
N VAL A 214 0.03 13.60 -16.49
CA VAL A 214 -0.95 13.54 -15.39
C VAL A 214 -1.93 12.36 -15.55
N LEU A 215 -2.38 12.07 -16.77
CA LEU A 215 -3.33 10.97 -17.02
C LEU A 215 -2.68 9.60 -16.74
N GLY A 216 -1.43 9.44 -17.14
CA GLY A 216 -0.65 8.23 -16.87
C GLY A 216 -0.39 8.02 -15.38
N ASP A 217 -0.05 9.09 -14.65
CA ASP A 217 0.15 9.04 -13.21
C ASP A 217 -1.13 8.62 -12.47
N GLN A 218 -2.28 9.19 -12.83
CA GLN A 218 -3.57 8.80 -12.24
C GLN A 218 -3.89 7.30 -12.45
N LYS A 219 -3.74 6.79 -13.67
CA LYS A 219 -3.98 5.37 -13.99
C LYS A 219 -3.00 4.45 -13.25
N ALA A 220 -1.72 4.81 -13.20
CA ALA A 220 -0.70 4.06 -12.45
C ALA A 220 -0.99 4.05 -10.94
N GLN A 221 -1.45 5.17 -10.37
CA GLN A 221 -1.83 5.25 -8.96
C GLN A 221 -3.01 4.33 -8.61
N TRP A 222 -4.01 4.23 -9.48
CA TRP A 222 -5.11 3.28 -9.35
C TRP A 222 -4.60 1.84 -9.32
N CYS A 223 -3.78 1.45 -10.29
CA CYS A 223 -3.16 0.12 -10.37
C CYS A 223 -2.35 -0.21 -9.10
N VAL A 224 -1.54 0.74 -8.62
CA VAL A 224 -0.72 0.54 -7.42
C VAL A 224 -1.59 0.37 -6.17
N LEU A 225 -2.63 1.19 -6.01
CA LEU A 225 -3.49 1.15 -4.82
C LEU A 225 -4.36 -0.11 -4.78
N THR A 226 -4.98 -0.50 -5.90
CA THR A 226 -5.74 -1.77 -5.96
C THR A 226 -4.84 -2.97 -5.74
N THR A 227 -3.62 -2.98 -6.29
CA THR A 227 -2.66 -4.06 -6.06
C THR A 227 -2.27 -4.16 -4.58
N LYS A 228 -2.11 -3.03 -3.87
CA LYS A 228 -1.86 -3.04 -2.42
C LYS A 228 -3.03 -3.64 -1.63
N VAL A 229 -4.26 -3.35 -2.02
CA VAL A 229 -5.46 -3.92 -1.39
C VAL A 229 -5.52 -5.43 -1.68
N MET A 230 -5.37 -5.82 -2.94
CA MET A 230 -5.39 -7.24 -3.35
C MET A 230 -4.29 -8.05 -2.68
N GLN A 231 -3.07 -7.52 -2.55
CA GLN A 231 -2.00 -8.17 -1.79
C GLN A 231 -2.45 -8.51 -0.37
N ARG A 232 -3.10 -7.58 0.33
CA ARG A 232 -3.55 -7.79 1.72
C ARG A 232 -4.71 -8.78 1.77
N LEU A 233 -5.66 -8.71 0.85
CA LEU A 233 -6.79 -9.62 0.78
C LEU A 233 -6.36 -11.07 0.49
N VAL A 234 -5.42 -11.26 -0.44
CA VAL A 234 -4.99 -12.58 -0.90
C VAL A 234 -3.85 -13.15 -0.06
N VAL A 235 -2.83 -12.36 0.28
CA VAL A 235 -1.66 -12.86 1.02
C VAL A 235 -1.93 -12.89 2.52
N ASP A 236 -2.42 -11.80 3.11
CA ASP A 236 -2.66 -11.80 4.57
C ASP A 236 -4.02 -12.40 4.94
N GLY A 237 -5.03 -12.21 4.08
CA GLY A 237 -6.45 -12.53 4.32
C GLY A 237 -6.92 -13.91 3.86
N SER A 238 -6.07 -14.72 3.25
CA SER A 238 -6.42 -16.10 2.87
C SER A 238 -6.04 -17.10 3.95
N ALA A 239 -6.84 -18.16 4.08
CA ALA A 239 -6.45 -19.33 4.85
C ALA A 239 -5.23 -20.01 4.19
N PRO A 240 -4.35 -20.65 4.99
CA PRO A 240 -3.24 -21.42 4.45
C PRO A 240 -3.73 -22.61 3.61
N HIS A 241 -2.85 -23.13 2.74
CA HIS A 241 -3.09 -24.32 1.91
C HIS A 241 -3.63 -25.51 2.74
N PRO A 242 -4.61 -26.30 2.24
CA PRO A 242 -5.13 -26.38 0.87
C PRO A 242 -6.32 -25.47 0.55
N ASP A 243 -6.89 -24.78 1.53
CA ASP A 243 -8.15 -24.03 1.38
C ASP A 243 -7.95 -22.61 0.78
N PHE A 244 -6.96 -22.45 -0.10
CA PHE A 244 -6.66 -21.16 -0.69
C PHE A 244 -7.81 -20.72 -1.61
N ASN A 245 -8.20 -19.45 -1.52
CA ASN A 245 -9.36 -18.96 -2.26
C ASN A 245 -9.10 -19.03 -3.78
N PRO A 246 -9.98 -19.64 -4.60
CA PRO A 246 -9.82 -19.73 -6.05
C PRO A 246 -9.66 -18.38 -6.75
N ILE A 247 -10.34 -17.34 -6.26
CA ILE A 247 -10.21 -15.97 -6.79
C ILE A 247 -8.80 -15.42 -6.48
N GLY A 248 -8.25 -15.76 -5.32
CA GLY A 248 -6.86 -15.44 -4.96
C GLY A 248 -5.85 -16.10 -5.89
N VAL A 249 -6.05 -17.39 -6.22
CA VAL A 249 -5.24 -18.12 -7.20
C VAL A 249 -5.33 -17.44 -8.57
N GLN A 250 -6.54 -17.16 -9.05
CA GLN A 250 -6.75 -16.50 -10.34
C GLN A 250 -6.07 -15.13 -10.40
N PHE A 251 -6.14 -14.35 -9.32
CA PHE A 251 -5.46 -13.07 -9.22
C PHE A 251 -3.92 -13.21 -9.31
N LEU A 252 -3.33 -14.22 -8.66
CA LEU A 252 -1.89 -14.48 -8.75
C LEU A 252 -1.47 -14.90 -10.17
N GLU A 253 -2.27 -15.74 -10.81
CA GLU A 253 -2.09 -16.10 -12.22
C GLU A 253 -2.16 -14.87 -13.15
N GLN A 254 -3.14 -13.99 -12.93
CA GLN A 254 -3.24 -12.73 -13.66
C GLN A 254 -2.06 -11.79 -13.38
N CYS A 255 -1.48 -11.80 -12.17
CA CYS A 255 -0.27 -11.02 -11.88
C CYS A 255 0.89 -11.42 -12.80
N PHE A 256 1.08 -12.71 -13.06
CA PHE A 256 2.12 -13.19 -13.96
C PHE A 256 1.86 -12.75 -15.41
N GLN A 257 0.63 -12.93 -15.90
CA GLN A 257 0.23 -12.54 -17.26
C GLN A 257 0.37 -11.03 -17.49
N ILE A 258 -0.10 -10.21 -16.54
CA ILE A 258 0.00 -8.76 -16.63
C ILE A 258 1.45 -8.30 -16.55
N PHE A 259 2.27 -8.91 -15.69
CA PHE A 259 3.69 -8.57 -15.62
C PHE A 259 4.39 -8.79 -16.97
N HIS A 260 4.14 -9.94 -17.62
CA HIS A 260 4.65 -10.22 -18.96
C HIS A 260 4.19 -9.13 -19.95
N LYS A 261 2.90 -8.76 -19.92
CA LYS A 261 2.37 -7.76 -20.83
C LYS A 261 2.97 -6.37 -20.63
N LEU A 262 3.14 -5.95 -19.37
CA LEU A 262 3.74 -4.66 -19.03
C LEU A 262 5.22 -4.60 -19.44
N GLN A 263 5.95 -5.72 -19.35
CA GLN A 263 7.33 -5.81 -19.81
C GLN A 263 7.45 -5.67 -21.34
N GLU A 264 6.54 -6.26 -22.13
CA GLU A 264 6.50 -6.00 -23.58
C GLU A 264 6.24 -4.52 -23.90
N LEU A 265 5.27 -3.92 -23.19
CA LEU A 265 4.93 -2.51 -23.35
C LEU A 265 6.05 -1.59 -22.89
N TYR A 266 6.81 -2.01 -21.88
CA TYR A 266 7.99 -1.32 -21.41
C TYR A 266 9.02 -1.19 -22.53
N LEU A 267 9.36 -2.29 -23.20
CA LEU A 267 10.30 -2.29 -24.32
C LEU A 267 9.79 -1.44 -25.49
N TYR A 268 8.49 -1.49 -25.77
CA TYR A 268 7.86 -0.66 -26.79
C TYR A 268 7.95 0.84 -26.46
N VAL A 269 7.50 1.25 -25.27
CA VAL A 269 7.48 2.66 -24.85
C VAL A 269 8.89 3.23 -24.75
N ALA A 270 9.84 2.45 -24.21
CA ALA A 270 11.23 2.86 -24.11
C ALA A 270 11.92 3.02 -25.47
N ALA A 271 11.41 2.37 -26.54
CA ALA A 271 11.93 2.50 -27.90
C ALA A 271 11.34 3.70 -28.67
N LEU A 272 10.35 4.41 -28.12
CA LEU A 272 9.71 5.52 -28.82
C LEU A 272 10.64 6.75 -28.94
N PRO A 273 10.64 7.44 -30.10
CA PRO A 273 11.34 8.71 -30.24
C PRO A 273 10.86 9.74 -29.22
N GLY A 274 11.78 10.36 -28.48
CA GLY A 274 11.48 11.31 -27.41
C GLY A 274 11.31 10.71 -26.01
N VAL A 275 11.27 9.37 -25.91
CA VAL A 275 11.23 8.61 -24.64
C VAL A 275 12.49 7.79 -24.43
N ALA A 276 13.14 7.38 -25.53
CA ALA A 276 14.40 6.67 -25.52
C ALA A 276 15.43 7.38 -24.64
N VAL A 277 15.94 6.66 -23.65
CA VAL A 277 16.88 7.21 -22.68
C VAL A 277 18.24 7.38 -23.33
N GLN A 278 18.75 8.61 -23.33
CA GLN A 278 20.14 8.91 -23.66
C GLN A 278 21.00 8.69 -22.40
N GLU A 279 22.22 8.18 -22.56
CA GLU A 279 23.14 7.97 -21.43
C GLU A 279 23.31 9.27 -20.62
N GLY A 280 23.09 9.19 -19.30
CA GLY A 280 23.19 10.33 -18.38
C GLY A 280 21.90 11.16 -18.18
N GLN A 281 20.78 10.85 -18.85
CA GLN A 281 19.50 11.53 -18.64
C GLN A 281 18.54 10.74 -17.74
N GLU A 282 17.73 11.45 -16.95
CA GLU A 282 16.67 10.85 -16.15
C GLU A 282 15.66 10.09 -17.04
N PRO A 283 15.13 8.94 -16.56
CA PRO A 283 14.15 8.18 -17.31
C PRO A 283 12.89 9.00 -17.54
N HIS A 284 12.31 8.88 -18.73
CA HIS A 284 11.05 9.53 -19.05
C HIS A 284 9.96 9.15 -18.02
N PRO A 285 9.11 10.08 -17.55
CA PRO A 285 8.14 9.82 -16.48
C PRO A 285 7.21 8.62 -16.73
N ALA A 286 6.83 8.38 -17.98
CA ALA A 286 6.01 7.21 -18.35
C ALA A 286 6.72 5.87 -18.08
N VAL A 287 8.03 5.82 -18.32
CA VAL A 287 8.87 4.65 -18.04
C VAL A 287 8.96 4.44 -16.53
N GLU A 288 9.20 5.51 -15.76
CA GLU A 288 9.25 5.44 -14.29
C GLU A 288 7.93 4.94 -13.67
N LEU A 289 6.79 5.43 -14.15
CA LEU A 289 5.47 4.98 -13.71
C LEU A 289 5.25 3.49 -14.01
N LEU A 290 5.67 3.03 -15.19
CA LEU A 290 5.57 1.63 -15.59
C LEU A 290 6.44 0.74 -14.68
N CYS A 291 7.69 1.13 -14.43
CA CYS A 291 8.58 0.48 -13.47
C CYS A 291 7.93 0.35 -12.09
N LYS A 292 7.29 1.42 -11.60
CA LYS A 292 6.63 1.47 -10.30
C LYS A 292 5.46 0.49 -10.21
N VAL A 293 4.65 0.37 -11.27
CA VAL A 293 3.54 -0.58 -11.35
C VAL A 293 4.07 -2.02 -11.39
N MET A 294 5.06 -2.30 -12.23
CA MET A 294 5.69 -3.63 -12.35
C MET A 294 6.33 -4.07 -11.02
N LYS A 295 7.11 -3.19 -10.37
CA LYS A 295 7.68 -3.42 -9.04
C LYS A 295 6.60 -3.73 -8.01
N ARG A 296 5.41 -3.12 -8.14
CA ARG A 296 4.31 -3.37 -7.21
C ARG A 296 3.74 -4.78 -7.38
N ILE A 297 3.58 -5.27 -8.61
CA ILE A 297 3.15 -6.65 -8.91
C ILE A 297 4.17 -7.64 -8.33
N LEU A 298 5.46 -7.45 -8.61
CA LEU A 298 6.52 -8.34 -8.12
C LEU A 298 6.55 -8.45 -6.60
N LYS A 299 6.34 -7.34 -5.89
CA LYS A 299 6.24 -7.38 -4.43
C LYS A 299 5.04 -8.20 -3.92
N VAL A 300 3.97 -8.38 -4.71
CA VAL A 300 2.87 -9.31 -4.35
C VAL A 300 3.36 -10.74 -4.47
N VAL A 301 4.02 -11.07 -5.58
CA VAL A 301 4.60 -12.40 -5.83
C VAL A 301 5.59 -12.78 -4.73
N VAL A 302 6.54 -11.89 -4.41
CA VAL A 302 7.48 -12.08 -3.29
C VAL A 302 6.75 -12.28 -1.97
N SER A 303 5.76 -11.44 -1.67
CA SER A 303 5.00 -11.55 -0.42
C SER A 303 4.25 -12.87 -0.31
N MET A 304 3.69 -13.37 -1.40
CA MET A 304 3.00 -14.67 -1.44
C MET A 304 3.99 -15.81 -1.20
N GLN A 305 5.14 -15.79 -1.87
CA GLN A 305 6.20 -16.77 -1.69
C GLN A 305 6.69 -16.85 -0.23
N LEU A 306 6.91 -15.69 0.41
CA LEU A 306 7.39 -15.63 1.79
C LEU A 306 6.33 -16.05 2.82
N THR A 307 5.06 -15.73 2.57
CA THR A 307 3.97 -15.93 3.56
C THR A 307 3.32 -17.30 3.43
N HIS A 308 3.08 -17.74 2.19
CA HIS A 308 2.40 -19.00 1.87
C HIS A 308 3.22 -19.75 0.83
N PRO A 309 4.39 -20.26 1.23
CA PRO A 309 5.24 -20.97 0.29
C PRO A 309 4.43 -22.14 -0.32
N ASP A 310 3.74 -22.99 0.47
CA ASP A 310 3.10 -24.20 -0.11
C ASP A 310 2.02 -23.82 -1.14
N ALA A 311 1.23 -22.80 -0.79
CA ALA A 311 0.43 -21.93 -1.66
C ALA A 311 1.01 -21.69 -3.05
N PHE A 312 2.18 -21.08 -3.01
CA PHE A 312 2.85 -20.49 -4.15
C PHE A 312 3.48 -21.55 -5.07
N ALA A 313 4.09 -22.58 -4.50
CA ALA A 313 4.68 -23.67 -5.29
C ALA A 313 3.66 -24.54 -6.02
N ALA A 314 2.41 -24.58 -5.53
CA ALA A 314 1.32 -25.26 -6.20
C ALA A 314 0.80 -24.52 -7.45
N LEU A 315 1.19 -23.26 -7.66
CA LEU A 315 0.73 -22.45 -8.80
C LEU A 315 1.30 -23.00 -10.13
N PRO A 316 0.45 -23.27 -11.14
CA PRO A 316 0.91 -23.84 -12.40
C PRO A 316 1.86 -22.92 -13.18
N SER A 317 1.63 -21.60 -13.16
CA SER A 317 2.46 -20.66 -13.91
C SER A 317 3.73 -20.21 -13.19
N PHE A 318 4.02 -20.74 -11.99
CA PHE A 318 5.19 -20.34 -11.21
C PHE A 318 6.50 -20.60 -11.97
N VAL A 319 6.72 -21.82 -12.46
CA VAL A 319 7.96 -22.19 -13.17
C VAL A 319 8.11 -21.39 -14.47
N PRO A 320 7.10 -21.29 -15.36
CA PRO A 320 7.16 -20.42 -16.53
C PRO A 320 7.47 -18.96 -16.19
N PHE A 321 6.91 -18.43 -15.09
CA PHE A 321 7.16 -17.06 -14.67
C PHE A 321 8.60 -16.83 -14.23
N VAL A 322 9.20 -17.76 -13.48
CA VAL A 322 10.62 -17.68 -13.08
C VAL A 322 11.53 -17.71 -14.30
N GLN A 323 11.27 -18.61 -15.25
CA GLN A 323 12.02 -18.70 -16.51
C GLN A 323 11.94 -17.38 -17.29
N TYR A 324 10.74 -16.81 -17.38
CA TYR A 324 10.52 -15.52 -18.02
C TYR A 324 11.29 -14.39 -17.34
N VAL A 325 11.29 -14.32 -16.01
CA VAL A 325 12.04 -13.30 -15.26
C VAL A 325 13.54 -13.39 -15.56
N ILE A 326 14.10 -14.60 -15.61
CA ILE A 326 15.52 -14.81 -15.96
C ILE A 326 15.80 -14.34 -17.40
N GLN A 327 14.93 -14.69 -18.35
CA GLN A 327 15.08 -14.23 -19.73
C GLN A 327 14.97 -12.71 -19.85
N ALA A 328 14.03 -12.09 -19.13
CA ALA A 328 13.87 -10.64 -19.10
C ALA A 328 15.12 -9.94 -18.54
N LEU A 329 15.75 -10.50 -17.49
CA LEU A 329 17.00 -10.00 -16.93
C LEU A 329 18.16 -9.97 -17.95
N GLN A 330 18.23 -10.96 -18.84
CA GLN A 330 19.25 -11.05 -19.89
C GLN A 330 19.02 -10.05 -21.04
N GLN A 331 17.76 -9.71 -21.32
CA GLN A 331 17.41 -8.77 -22.37
C GLN A 331 17.57 -7.30 -21.92
N LEU A 332 17.39 -7.02 -20.64
CA LEU A 332 17.45 -5.67 -20.06
C LEU A 332 18.91 -5.26 -19.77
N LYS A 333 19.71 -5.02 -20.81
CA LYS A 333 21.12 -4.59 -20.68
C LYS A 333 21.34 -3.10 -20.37
N ALA A 334 20.31 -2.25 -20.48
CA ALA A 334 20.47 -0.81 -20.29
C ALA A 334 20.44 -0.40 -18.79
N PRO A 335 21.24 0.60 -18.36
CA PRO A 335 21.42 0.99 -16.96
C PRO A 335 20.13 1.45 -16.27
N VAL A 336 19.18 1.99 -17.02
CA VAL A 336 17.87 2.47 -16.53
C VAL A 336 17.03 1.35 -15.89
N HIS A 337 17.27 0.09 -16.29
CA HIS A 337 16.50 -1.06 -15.82
C HIS A 337 16.97 -1.58 -14.46
N ARG A 338 18.16 -1.20 -13.97
CA ARG A 338 18.72 -1.73 -12.70
C ARG A 338 17.72 -1.70 -11.55
N TYR A 339 16.92 -0.63 -11.44
CA TYR A 339 15.90 -0.47 -10.39
C TYR A 339 14.68 -1.40 -10.52
N ILE A 340 14.30 -1.81 -11.73
CA ILE A 340 13.24 -2.81 -11.97
C ILE A 340 13.73 -4.18 -11.55
N LEU A 341 15.02 -4.45 -11.76
CA LEU A 341 15.64 -5.77 -11.68
C LEU A 341 16.01 -6.20 -10.26
N VAL A 342 16.12 -5.27 -9.32
CA VAL A 342 16.34 -5.60 -7.89
C VAL A 342 15.21 -6.49 -7.33
N SER A 343 13.96 -6.24 -7.70
CA SER A 343 12.82 -7.00 -7.13
C SER A 343 12.71 -8.44 -7.68
N PRO A 344 12.85 -8.69 -8.99
CA PRO A 344 12.97 -10.04 -9.52
C PRO A 344 14.23 -10.77 -9.03
N LEU A 345 15.38 -10.09 -8.91
CA LEU A 345 16.59 -10.71 -8.34
C LEU A 345 16.41 -11.11 -6.88
N ARG A 346 15.72 -10.28 -6.08
CA ARG A 346 15.35 -10.62 -4.71
C ARG A 346 14.39 -11.79 -4.64
N LEU A 347 13.38 -11.84 -5.51
CA LEU A 347 12.46 -12.98 -5.62
C LEU A 347 13.23 -14.28 -5.87
N LEU A 348 14.16 -14.25 -6.82
CA LEU A 348 15.02 -15.38 -7.17
C LEU A 348 15.96 -15.76 -6.01
N LEU A 349 16.59 -14.78 -5.35
CA LEU A 349 17.50 -15.03 -4.23
C LEU A 349 16.76 -15.61 -3.03
N GLU A 350 15.61 -15.05 -2.65
CA GLU A 350 14.79 -15.56 -1.54
C GLU A 350 14.23 -16.94 -1.87
N PHE A 351 13.88 -17.20 -3.13
CA PHE A 351 13.54 -18.55 -3.60
C PHE A 351 14.70 -19.52 -3.36
N LEU A 352 15.89 -19.18 -3.84
CA LEU A 352 17.08 -20.02 -3.66
C LEU A 352 17.42 -20.24 -2.18
N GLN A 353 17.37 -19.21 -1.33
CA GLN A 353 17.63 -19.32 0.10
C GLN A 353 16.62 -20.25 0.80
N HIS A 354 15.33 -20.10 0.51
CA HIS A 354 14.31 -20.98 1.08
C HIS A 354 14.48 -22.43 0.58
N THR A 355 14.85 -22.64 -0.68
CA THR A 355 15.13 -23.99 -1.22
C THR A 355 16.35 -24.66 -0.57
N LEU A 356 17.37 -23.89 -0.18
CA LEU A 356 18.52 -24.41 0.55
C LEU A 356 18.14 -24.82 1.97
N SER A 357 17.35 -23.98 2.66
CA SER A 357 16.86 -24.28 4.02
C SER A 357 15.92 -25.49 4.08
N ALA A 358 15.19 -25.76 2.98
CA ALA A 358 14.33 -26.92 2.83
C ALA A 358 15.11 -28.25 2.82
N ARG A 359 16.34 -28.23 2.30
CA ARG A 359 17.21 -29.41 2.16
C ARG A 359 17.78 -29.90 3.50
N ASP A 360 17.83 -29.04 4.52
CA ASP A 360 18.32 -29.33 5.87
C ASP A 360 17.29 -30.04 6.77
N GLY A 361 16.26 -30.66 6.18
CA GLY A 361 15.40 -31.63 6.88
C GLY A 361 14.08 -31.09 7.43
N ASN A 362 13.64 -29.90 7.01
CA ASN A 362 12.40 -29.30 7.53
C ASN A 362 11.34 -28.94 6.48
N ALA A 363 11.44 -29.41 5.23
CA ALA A 363 10.53 -28.99 4.17
C ALA A 363 9.51 -30.03 3.69
N ARG A 364 8.25 -29.58 3.66
CA ARG A 364 7.11 -30.15 2.92
C ARG A 364 7.07 -29.69 1.44
N TYR A 365 8.18 -29.15 0.94
CA TYR A 365 8.26 -28.35 -0.28
C TYR A 365 8.81 -29.09 -1.50
N THR A 366 8.83 -30.42 -1.44
CA THR A 366 9.53 -31.23 -2.43
C THR A 366 8.90 -31.10 -3.82
N GLU A 367 7.58 -31.07 -3.96
CA GLU A 367 6.94 -31.26 -5.26
C GLU A 367 7.13 -30.12 -6.30
N GLY A 368 6.98 -28.85 -5.92
CA GLY A 368 7.14 -27.72 -6.86
C GLY A 368 8.61 -27.44 -7.21
N LEU A 369 9.51 -27.67 -6.25
CA LEU A 369 10.95 -27.60 -6.46
C LEU A 369 11.44 -28.79 -7.29
N ASP A 370 10.94 -29.99 -7.03
CA ASP A 370 11.24 -31.20 -7.80
C ASP A 370 10.77 -31.04 -9.26
N ARG A 371 9.60 -30.41 -9.50
CA ARG A 371 9.16 -30.06 -10.86
C ARG A 371 10.14 -29.08 -11.54
N MET A 372 10.52 -27.99 -10.87
CA MET A 372 11.45 -27.01 -11.46
C MET A 372 12.86 -27.60 -11.69
N LEU A 373 13.36 -28.41 -10.75
CA LEU A 373 14.66 -29.08 -10.88
C LEU A 373 14.63 -30.18 -11.93
N ALA A 374 13.51 -30.90 -12.08
CA ALA A 374 13.31 -31.89 -13.14
C ALA A 374 13.18 -31.25 -14.54
N GLU A 375 12.59 -30.06 -14.64
CA GLU A 375 12.35 -29.32 -15.88
C GLU A 375 13.41 -28.22 -16.12
N ASN A 376 14.69 -28.58 -16.25
CA ASN A 376 15.83 -27.68 -16.56
C ASN A 376 16.36 -26.77 -15.44
N GLY A 377 16.09 -27.07 -14.15
CA GLY A 377 16.57 -26.23 -13.04
C GLY A 377 18.09 -25.97 -13.01
N GLY A 378 18.91 -26.93 -13.44
CA GLY A 378 20.37 -26.76 -13.51
C GLY A 378 20.83 -25.74 -14.56
N GLU A 379 20.20 -25.73 -15.73
CA GLU A 379 20.51 -24.76 -16.79
C GLU A 379 19.98 -23.37 -16.43
N LEU A 380 18.80 -23.29 -15.80
CA LEU A 380 18.24 -22.04 -15.29
C LEU A 380 19.11 -21.39 -14.22
N LEU A 381 19.61 -22.18 -13.26
CA LEU A 381 20.56 -21.74 -12.25
C LEU A 381 21.85 -21.22 -12.88
N LYS A 382 22.38 -21.94 -13.87
CA LYS A 382 23.59 -21.54 -14.60
C LYS A 382 23.39 -20.22 -15.36
N GLN A 383 22.27 -20.07 -16.05
CA GLN A 383 21.90 -18.85 -16.75
C GLN A 383 21.74 -17.67 -15.80
N LEU A 384 21.09 -17.88 -14.65
CA LEU A 384 20.92 -16.86 -13.63
C LEU A 384 22.26 -16.40 -13.04
N VAL A 385 23.10 -17.34 -12.60
CA VAL A 385 24.43 -17.03 -12.05
C VAL A 385 25.29 -16.34 -13.10
N SER A 386 25.28 -16.81 -14.35
CA SER A 386 26.00 -16.18 -15.44
C SER A 386 25.54 -14.73 -15.66
N THR A 387 24.22 -14.48 -15.65
CA THR A 387 23.67 -13.14 -15.86
C THR A 387 24.06 -12.22 -14.70
N LEU A 388 23.90 -12.67 -13.45
CA LEU A 388 24.28 -11.90 -12.27
C LEU A 388 25.76 -11.56 -12.23
N VAL A 389 26.63 -12.55 -12.46
CA VAL A 389 28.08 -12.39 -12.37
C VAL A 389 28.64 -11.57 -13.52
N LEU A 390 28.19 -11.84 -14.75
CA LEU A 390 28.77 -11.19 -15.94
C LEU A 390 28.20 -9.80 -16.18
N ASP A 391 26.93 -9.54 -15.85
CA ASP A 391 26.27 -8.29 -16.22
C ASP A 391 25.99 -7.35 -15.04
N TYR A 392 25.85 -7.86 -13.79
CA TYR A 392 25.42 -7.05 -12.63
C TYR A 392 26.43 -6.93 -11.49
N LEU A 393 27.37 -7.86 -11.35
CA LEU A 393 28.45 -7.79 -10.36
C LEU A 393 29.72 -7.14 -10.92
N MET A 394 29.73 -6.81 -12.21
CA MET A 394 30.83 -6.07 -12.84
C MET A 394 30.72 -4.60 -12.46
N LEU A 395 31.83 -4.02 -11.99
CA LEU A 395 31.96 -2.58 -11.77
C LEU A 395 31.67 -1.82 -13.07
N THR A 396 30.83 -0.81 -12.95
CA THR A 396 30.33 -0.08 -14.10
C THR A 396 31.20 1.13 -14.36
N GLN A 397 31.23 1.64 -15.59
CA GLN A 397 32.09 2.80 -15.90
C GLN A 397 31.74 4.02 -15.06
N THR A 398 30.47 4.17 -14.68
CA THR A 398 29.99 5.21 -13.77
C THR A 398 30.54 5.02 -12.36
N GLU A 399 30.46 3.82 -11.80
CA GLU A 399 31.03 3.53 -10.47
C GLU A 399 32.55 3.66 -10.45
N MET A 400 33.23 3.36 -11.57
CA MET A 400 34.67 3.62 -11.72
C MET A 400 34.99 5.12 -11.79
N GLN A 401 34.15 5.91 -12.46
CA GLN A 401 34.28 7.37 -12.49
C GLN A 401 33.99 8.00 -11.13
N ASP A 402 32.93 7.56 -10.43
CA ASP A 402 32.58 8.03 -9.10
C ASP A 402 33.69 7.69 -8.08
N TRP A 403 34.32 6.50 -8.23
CA TRP A 403 35.51 6.13 -7.47
C TRP A 403 36.72 7.01 -7.79
N ASP A 404 36.96 7.31 -9.07
CA ASP A 404 38.09 8.15 -9.51
C ASP A 404 37.90 9.62 -9.09
N ASP A 405 36.66 10.12 -9.09
CA ASP A 405 36.31 11.50 -8.76
C ASP A 405 36.26 11.74 -7.24
N SER A 406 35.67 10.82 -6.47
CA SER A 406 35.51 10.96 -5.01
C SER A 406 35.36 9.62 -4.29
N PRO A 407 36.49 8.92 -4.03
CA PRO A 407 36.46 7.58 -3.44
C PRO A 407 35.89 7.56 -2.02
N GLU A 408 36.01 8.66 -1.26
CA GLU A 408 35.43 8.77 0.08
C GLU A 408 33.88 8.84 0.05
N GLU A 409 33.31 9.56 -0.93
CA GLU A 409 31.86 9.68 -1.11
C GLU A 409 31.27 8.38 -1.66
N TYR A 410 31.96 7.75 -2.62
CA TYR A 410 31.58 6.43 -3.13
C TYR A 410 31.52 5.35 -2.03
N VAL A 411 32.51 5.30 -1.14
CA VAL A 411 32.52 4.34 -0.01
C VAL A 411 31.39 4.65 0.97
N TYR A 412 31.10 5.93 1.23
CA TYR A 412 30.03 6.33 2.14
C TYR A 412 28.62 6.04 1.61
N GLU A 413 28.43 6.08 0.28
CA GLU A 413 27.16 5.70 -0.37
C GLU A 413 26.99 4.19 -0.56
N SER A 414 28.09 3.42 -0.48
CA SER A 414 28.11 1.97 -0.69
C SER A 414 27.96 1.13 0.59
N GLU A 415 28.08 1.75 1.78
CA GLU A 415 27.74 1.17 3.10
C GLU A 415 26.23 1.28 3.41
#